data_AF-A0A1I3E320-F1
#
_entry.id   AF-A0A1I3E320-F1
#
_cell.length_a   1.000
_cell.length_b   1.000
_cell.length_c   1.000
_cell.angle_alpha   90.00
_cell.angle_beta   90.00
_cell.angle_gamma   90.00
#
_symmetry.space_group_name_H-M   'P 1'
#
loop_
_entity.id
_entity.type
_entity.pdbx_description
1 polymer ?
#
loop_
_entity_poly.entity_id
_entity_poly.type
_entity_poly.pdbx_seq_one_letter_code
_entity_poly.pdbx_strand_id
1 'polypeptide(L)'
;MTPVDISIVHELPGRLRLRLFRPPTDAPAFTEAVRQHEGIESVVFQPRTRSLLIYYQPTEVSDVEIVVRVGVRLSLDYQQSFVRISRPDSSHPPGVMAYSAAGAILIATLTNALRTSPFHKFLVQGAGGLTALAVVDHAWQEWQENQEYHPEVFSLVYLLGSLMSGHPLRASIITWLVTFGRHLVESPGNACLLRADPGSQGKDKNYLDVMIRRDPTKPANPLSVLISALSASIGMQTRSQENDLLESISHMASRHHHLLESLESQSGRIYLRLDH
;
A
#
# COMPACT_ATOMS: atom_id res chain seq x y z
N MET A 1 -9.83 11.98 21.74
CA MET A 1 -10.34 10.63 21.44
C MET A 1 -9.24 9.87 20.73
N THR A 2 -8.80 8.73 21.26
CA THR A 2 -7.76 7.91 20.63
C THR A 2 -8.33 7.25 19.37
N PRO A 3 -7.56 7.17 18.26
CA PRO A 3 -8.06 6.57 17.03
C PRO A 3 -8.31 5.06 17.21
N VAL A 4 -9.29 4.53 16.48
CA VAL A 4 -9.56 3.08 16.43
C VAL A 4 -8.82 2.55 15.21
N ASP A 5 -7.80 1.72 15.39
CA ASP A 5 -6.97 1.27 14.25
C ASP A 5 -7.17 -0.22 13.97
N ILE A 6 -7.33 -0.57 12.69
CA ILE A 6 -7.32 -1.93 12.15
C ILE A 6 -6.08 -2.06 11.28
N SER A 7 -5.29 -3.11 11.52
CA SER A 7 -4.13 -3.45 10.70
C SER A 7 -4.35 -4.77 9.98
N ILE A 8 -4.18 -4.81 8.66
CA ILE A 8 -4.35 -6.05 7.88
C ILE A 8 -3.08 -6.89 7.97
N VAL A 9 -2.97 -7.79 8.94
CA VAL A 9 -1.71 -8.51 9.19
C VAL A 9 -1.31 -9.41 8.02
N HIS A 10 -2.24 -10.17 7.43
CA HIS A 10 -1.97 -11.09 6.30
C HIS A 10 -3.21 -11.18 5.39
N GLU A 11 -2.97 -11.19 4.08
CA GLU A 11 -3.98 -11.40 3.03
C GLU A 11 -3.59 -12.64 2.21
N LEU A 12 -4.40 -13.70 2.31
CA LEU A 12 -4.33 -14.85 1.41
C LEU A 12 -5.72 -15.06 0.81
N PRO A 13 -5.83 -15.57 -0.43
CA PRO A 13 -7.12 -15.96 -0.99
C PRO A 13 -7.84 -16.92 -0.02
N GLY A 14 -9.01 -16.50 0.46
CA GLY A 14 -9.85 -17.24 1.40
C GLY A 14 -9.42 -17.22 2.87
N ARG A 15 -8.37 -16.48 3.23
CA ARG A 15 -7.95 -16.29 4.62
C ARG A 15 -7.43 -14.87 4.86
N LEU A 16 -8.12 -14.14 5.72
CA LEU A 16 -7.76 -12.78 6.12
C LEU A 16 -7.41 -12.74 7.61
N ARG A 17 -6.28 -12.14 7.96
CA ARG A 17 -5.90 -11.90 9.37
C ARG A 17 -5.82 -10.41 9.63
N LEU A 18 -6.70 -9.91 10.49
CA LEU A 18 -6.71 -8.53 10.95
C LEU A 18 -6.18 -8.44 12.38
N ARG A 19 -5.60 -7.31 12.74
CA ARG A 19 -5.23 -6.98 14.12
C ARG A 19 -5.89 -5.67 14.49
N LEU A 20 -6.71 -5.74 15.54
CA LEU A 20 -7.46 -4.62 16.08
C LEU A 20 -6.61 -3.97 17.18
N PHE A 21 -6.39 -2.65 17.10
CA PHE A 21 -5.63 -1.95 18.12
C PHE A 21 -6.35 -1.96 19.47
N ARG A 22 -7.69 -1.88 19.44
CA ARG A 22 -8.57 -2.10 20.58
C ARG A 22 -9.48 -3.31 20.35
N PRO A 23 -9.73 -4.14 21.38
CA PRO A 23 -10.69 -5.22 21.27
C PRO A 23 -12.11 -4.66 21.06
N PRO A 24 -13.03 -5.39 20.41
CA PRO A 24 -14.44 -5.03 20.40
C PRO A 24 -15.02 -5.02 21.82
N THR A 25 -16.05 -4.21 22.05
CA THR A 25 -16.71 -4.09 23.36
C THR A 25 -17.36 -5.42 23.78
N ASP A 26 -17.94 -6.13 22.81
CA ASP A 26 -18.49 -7.48 22.96
C ASP A 26 -17.93 -8.37 21.84
N ALA A 27 -16.92 -9.18 22.17
CA ALA A 27 -16.25 -10.02 21.18
C ALA A 27 -17.15 -11.09 20.56
N PRO A 28 -17.94 -11.88 21.32
CA PRO A 28 -18.92 -12.81 20.75
C PRO A 28 -19.90 -12.16 19.79
N ALA A 29 -20.56 -11.07 20.21
CA ALA A 29 -21.54 -10.39 19.36
C ALA A 29 -20.90 -9.78 18.11
N PHE A 30 -19.69 -9.25 18.24
CA PHE A 30 -18.90 -8.76 17.11
C PHE A 30 -18.57 -9.87 16.11
N THR A 31 -18.07 -11.02 16.59
CA THR A 31 -17.70 -12.14 15.70
C THR A 31 -18.90 -12.72 14.98
N GLU A 32 -20.04 -12.80 15.64
CA GLU A 32 -21.28 -13.31 15.06
C GLU A 32 -21.82 -12.34 13.99
N ALA A 33 -21.82 -11.04 14.28
CA ALA A 33 -22.25 -10.01 13.32
C ALA A 33 -21.39 -10.02 12.04
N VAL A 34 -20.08 -10.26 12.16
CA VAL A 34 -19.21 -10.41 10.98
C VAL A 34 -19.49 -11.73 10.26
N ARG A 35 -19.68 -12.83 11.00
CA ARG A 35 -19.91 -14.17 10.44
C ARG A 35 -21.20 -14.27 9.62
N GLN A 36 -22.25 -13.54 9.97
CA GLN A 36 -23.57 -13.63 9.32
C GLN A 36 -23.58 -13.20 7.84
N HIS A 37 -22.48 -12.63 7.35
CA HIS A 37 -22.36 -12.25 5.95
C HIS A 37 -22.16 -13.46 5.03
N GLU A 38 -22.79 -13.42 3.86
CA GLU A 38 -22.63 -14.44 2.82
C GLU A 38 -21.16 -14.55 2.38
N GLY A 39 -20.70 -15.78 2.12
CA GLY A 39 -19.30 -16.06 1.79
C GLY A 39 -18.31 -16.07 2.95
N ILE A 40 -18.71 -15.80 4.20
CA ILE A 40 -17.84 -15.94 5.39
C ILE A 40 -18.07 -17.29 6.07
N GLU A 41 -17.03 -18.12 6.12
CA GLU A 41 -17.11 -19.47 6.69
C GLU A 41 -16.90 -19.47 8.20
N SER A 42 -15.91 -18.70 8.68
CA SER A 42 -15.64 -18.61 10.11
C SER A 42 -14.91 -17.33 10.50
N VAL A 43 -15.16 -16.89 11.72
CA VAL A 43 -14.55 -15.71 12.34
C VAL A 43 -14.07 -16.09 13.74
N VAL A 44 -12.78 -15.94 14.01
CA VAL A 44 -12.17 -16.25 15.30
C VAL A 44 -11.42 -15.04 15.82
N PHE A 45 -11.83 -14.53 16.98
CA PHE A 45 -11.15 -13.44 17.67
C PHE A 45 -10.27 -13.96 18.81
N GLN A 46 -9.00 -13.56 18.82
CA GLN A 46 -8.05 -13.87 19.88
C GLN A 46 -7.82 -12.62 20.76
N PRO A 47 -8.31 -12.57 22.02
CA PRO A 47 -8.21 -11.38 22.86
C PRO A 47 -6.77 -10.98 23.20
N ARG A 48 -5.89 -11.96 23.42
CA ARG A 48 -4.49 -11.72 23.84
C ARG A 48 -3.68 -10.97 22.78
N THR A 49 -3.82 -11.36 21.52
CA THR A 49 -3.10 -10.76 20.39
C THR A 49 -3.95 -9.71 19.65
N ARG A 50 -5.21 -9.53 20.06
CA ARG A 50 -6.24 -8.72 19.39
C ARG A 50 -6.32 -9.02 17.89
N SER A 51 -6.13 -10.29 17.54
CA SER A 51 -6.14 -10.76 16.16
C SER A 51 -7.50 -11.32 15.82
N LEU A 52 -8.03 -10.95 14.67
CA LEU A 52 -9.24 -11.49 14.08
C LEU A 52 -8.83 -12.32 12.86
N LEU A 53 -9.17 -13.60 12.87
CA LEU A 53 -8.93 -14.52 11.78
C LEU A 53 -10.25 -14.82 11.08
N ILE A 54 -10.29 -14.63 9.77
CA ILE A 54 -11.49 -14.80 8.96
C ILE A 54 -11.18 -15.75 7.82
N TYR A 55 -11.98 -16.81 7.70
CA TYR A 55 -12.00 -17.69 6.56
C TYR A 55 -13.22 -17.37 5.72
N TYR A 56 -13.02 -17.24 4.41
CA TYR A 56 -14.06 -16.79 3.48
C TYR A 56 -13.87 -17.43 2.11
N GLN A 57 -14.91 -17.41 1.29
CA GLN A 57 -14.85 -17.89 -0.08
C GLN A 57 -14.52 -16.73 -1.02
N PRO A 58 -13.33 -16.72 -1.67
CA PRO A 58 -12.90 -15.59 -2.50
C PRO A 58 -13.73 -15.45 -3.79
N THR A 59 -14.54 -16.45 -4.13
CA THR A 59 -15.50 -16.42 -5.24
C THR A 59 -16.77 -15.65 -4.90
N GLU A 60 -17.11 -15.53 -3.61
CA GLU A 60 -18.36 -14.94 -3.13
C GLU A 60 -18.15 -13.56 -2.49
N VAL A 61 -17.07 -13.39 -1.72
CA VAL A 61 -16.78 -12.15 -0.99
C VAL A 61 -15.31 -11.75 -1.15
N SER A 62 -15.07 -10.44 -1.31
CA SER A 62 -13.71 -9.89 -1.42
C SER A 62 -13.08 -9.60 -0.05
N ASP A 63 -11.76 -9.62 0.02
CA ASP A 63 -10.97 -9.21 1.19
C ASP A 63 -11.31 -7.79 1.63
N VAL A 64 -11.39 -6.85 0.69
CA VAL A 64 -11.72 -5.45 0.94
C VAL A 64 -13.10 -5.30 1.55
N GLU A 65 -14.09 -6.07 1.07
CA GLU A 65 -15.44 -6.05 1.63
C GLU A 65 -15.46 -6.47 3.09
N ILE A 66 -14.75 -7.55 3.42
CA ILE A 66 -14.63 -8.03 4.80
C ILE A 66 -13.97 -6.96 5.68
N VAL A 67 -12.89 -6.33 5.21
CA VAL A 67 -12.19 -5.26 5.94
C VAL A 67 -13.12 -4.06 6.20
N VAL A 68 -13.89 -3.63 5.20
CA VAL A 68 -14.87 -2.54 5.35
C VAL A 68 -15.94 -2.91 6.38
N ARG A 69 -16.51 -4.12 6.32
CA ARG A 69 -17.54 -4.58 7.28
C ARG A 69 -17.04 -4.63 8.71
N VAL A 70 -15.83 -5.17 8.92
CA VAL A 70 -15.16 -5.18 10.23
C VAL A 70 -14.95 -3.75 10.71
N GLY A 71 -14.52 -2.84 9.83
CA GLY A 71 -14.36 -1.41 10.11
C GLY A 71 -15.68 -0.73 10.51
N VAL A 72 -16.76 -0.97 9.78
CA VAL A 72 -18.10 -0.43 10.08
C VAL A 72 -18.57 -0.90 11.45
N ARG A 73 -18.49 -2.21 11.71
CA ARG A 73 -18.92 -2.76 13.00
C ARG A 73 -18.12 -2.18 14.15
N LEU A 74 -16.82 -2.04 13.98
CA LEU A 74 -15.94 -1.46 15.00
C LEU A 74 -16.22 0.04 15.20
N SER A 75 -16.55 0.78 14.14
CA SER A 75 -16.97 2.19 14.24
C SER A 75 -18.24 2.34 15.07
N LEU A 76 -19.23 1.47 14.87
CA LEU A 76 -20.48 1.44 15.64
C LEU A 76 -20.25 1.09 17.11
N ASP A 77 -19.44 0.06 17.39
CA ASP A 77 -19.07 -0.34 18.75
C ASP A 77 -18.40 0.80 19.53
N TYR A 78 -17.69 1.69 18.83
CA TYR A 78 -16.99 2.85 19.38
C TYR A 78 -17.68 4.19 19.10
N GLN A 79 -19.02 4.23 19.12
CA GLN A 79 -19.82 5.47 19.01
C GLN A 79 -19.48 6.31 17.78
N GLN A 80 -19.43 5.68 16.60
CA GLN A 80 -19.14 6.31 15.31
C GLN A 80 -17.72 6.92 15.25
N SER A 81 -16.77 6.35 15.98
CA SER A 81 -15.38 6.79 15.90
C SER A 81 -14.80 6.51 14.51
N PHE A 82 -13.88 7.36 14.07
CA PHE A 82 -13.08 7.08 12.87
C PHE A 82 -12.20 5.85 13.13
N VAL A 83 -12.34 4.87 12.24
CA VAL A 83 -11.55 3.65 12.20
C VAL A 83 -10.50 3.81 11.11
N ARG A 84 -9.23 3.82 11.47
CA ARG A 84 -8.11 3.82 10.52
C ARG A 84 -7.81 2.39 10.12
N ILE A 85 -8.04 2.05 8.88
CA ILE A 85 -7.69 0.76 8.30
C ILE A 85 -6.34 0.95 7.62
N SER A 86 -5.31 0.29 8.13
CA SER A 86 -3.95 0.32 7.60
C SER A 86 -3.54 -1.06 7.10
N ARG A 87 -3.06 -1.18 5.86
CA ARG A 87 -2.26 -2.34 5.46
C ARG A 87 -0.84 -2.15 6.03
N PRO A 88 -0.20 -3.18 6.62
CA PRO A 88 1.18 -3.09 7.08
C PRO A 88 2.04 -2.69 5.88
N ASP A 89 2.83 -1.62 6.04
CA ASP A 89 3.92 -1.30 5.13
C ASP A 89 4.89 -2.49 5.25
N SER A 90 4.82 -3.44 4.31
CA SER A 90 5.78 -4.53 4.18
C SER A 90 7.15 -4.05 3.70
N SER A 91 7.22 -2.83 3.19
CA SER A 91 8.43 -2.21 2.69
C SER A 91 9.02 -1.25 3.72
N HIS A 92 10.23 -1.57 4.19
CA HIS A 92 11.08 -0.59 4.85
C HIS A 92 11.24 0.62 3.92
N PRO A 93 11.09 1.87 4.40
CA PRO A 93 11.36 3.02 3.58
C PRO A 93 12.80 2.89 3.07
N PRO A 94 13.05 3.11 1.78
CA PRO A 94 14.37 2.90 1.23
C PRO A 94 15.39 3.77 1.97
N GLY A 95 16.51 3.16 2.36
CA GLY A 95 17.54 3.81 3.16
C GLY A 95 18.12 5.06 2.48
N VAL A 96 18.85 5.87 3.24
CA VAL A 96 19.47 7.13 2.74
C VAL A 96 20.32 6.89 1.47
N MET A 97 20.93 5.71 1.35
CA MET A 97 21.72 5.31 0.18
C MET A 97 20.91 5.18 -1.11
N ALA A 98 19.65 4.76 -1.02
CA ALA A 98 18.78 4.69 -2.19
C ALA A 98 18.45 6.09 -2.74
N TYR A 99 18.21 7.06 -1.86
CA TYR A 99 17.96 8.45 -2.25
C TYR A 99 19.21 9.12 -2.82
N SER A 100 20.37 8.89 -2.22
CA SER A 100 21.63 9.44 -2.72
C SER A 100 21.98 8.87 -4.10
N ALA A 101 21.77 7.56 -4.31
CA ALA A 101 21.91 6.92 -5.61
C ALA A 101 20.97 7.54 -6.65
N ALA A 102 19.69 7.72 -6.33
CA ALA A 102 18.72 8.34 -7.23
C ALA A 102 19.12 9.77 -7.62
N GLY A 103 19.57 10.56 -6.65
CA GLY A 103 20.07 11.92 -6.88
C GLY A 103 21.31 11.95 -7.77
N ALA A 104 22.26 11.04 -7.55
CA ALA A 104 23.46 10.92 -8.38
C ALA A 104 23.14 10.51 -9.82
N ILE A 105 22.21 9.56 -10.00
CA ILE A 105 21.71 9.19 -11.33
C ILE A 105 21.05 10.40 -12.01
N LEU A 106 20.20 11.14 -11.29
CA LEU A 106 19.53 12.32 -11.84
C LEU A 106 20.55 13.37 -12.31
N ILE A 107 21.55 13.70 -11.50
CA ILE A 107 22.64 14.63 -11.87
C ILE A 107 23.39 14.11 -13.10
N ALA A 108 23.70 12.81 -13.15
CA ALA A 108 24.35 12.21 -14.30
C ALA A 108 23.48 12.27 -15.58
N THR A 109 22.16 12.09 -15.47
CA THR A 109 21.23 12.24 -16.61
C THR A 109 21.10 13.69 -17.08
N LEU A 110 21.01 14.66 -16.16
CA LEU A 110 20.89 16.08 -16.49
C LEU A 110 22.15 16.62 -17.17
N THR A 111 23.31 16.09 -16.79
CA THR A 111 24.60 16.45 -17.39
C THR A 111 24.91 15.71 -18.69
N ASN A 112 23.97 14.95 -19.27
CA ASN A 112 24.17 14.18 -20.50
C ASN A 112 24.59 15.07 -21.71
N ALA A 113 24.24 16.36 -21.70
CA ALA A 113 24.74 17.32 -22.70
C ALA A 113 26.27 17.47 -22.69
N LEU A 114 26.92 17.15 -21.56
CA LEU A 114 28.38 17.23 -21.35
C LEU A 114 29.07 15.87 -21.53
N ARG A 115 28.48 14.92 -22.29
CA ARG A 115 28.94 13.52 -22.37
C ARG A 115 30.40 13.31 -22.77
N THR A 116 31.00 14.28 -23.46
CA THR A 116 32.40 14.24 -23.92
C THR A 116 33.39 14.63 -22.83
N SER A 117 32.93 15.25 -21.74
CA SER A 117 33.78 15.72 -20.65
C SER A 117 34.21 14.56 -19.73
N PRO A 118 35.47 14.55 -19.24
CA PRO A 118 35.91 13.60 -18.21
C PRO A 118 35.08 13.75 -16.92
N PHE A 119 34.55 14.93 -16.65
CA PHE A 119 33.68 15.19 -15.51
C PHE A 119 32.37 14.39 -15.58
N HIS A 120 31.74 14.33 -16.76
CA HIS A 120 30.53 13.54 -16.94
C HIS A 120 30.80 12.04 -16.79
N LYS A 121 31.93 11.54 -17.29
CA LYS A 121 32.34 10.14 -17.09
C LYS A 121 32.51 9.81 -15.60
N PHE A 122 33.12 10.71 -14.83
CA PHE A 122 33.25 10.57 -13.37
C PHE A 122 31.87 10.54 -12.70
N LEU A 123 30.95 11.44 -13.04
CA LEU A 123 29.59 11.46 -12.49
C LEU A 123 28.82 10.16 -12.80
N VAL A 124 28.92 9.65 -14.02
CA VAL A 124 28.24 8.41 -14.44
C VAL A 124 28.81 7.19 -13.71
N GLN A 125 30.13 7.11 -13.54
CA GLN A 125 30.77 6.04 -12.76
C GLN A 125 30.41 6.14 -11.27
N GLY A 126 30.41 7.36 -10.72
CA GLY A 126 29.98 7.63 -9.35
C GLY A 126 28.53 7.23 -9.10
N ALA A 127 27.62 7.56 -10.02
CA ALA A 127 26.22 7.15 -9.94
C ALA A 127 26.06 5.63 -9.95
N GLY A 128 26.81 4.91 -10.80
CA GLY A 128 26.79 3.46 -10.82
C GLY A 128 27.38 2.82 -9.58
N GLY A 129 28.50 3.34 -9.07
CA GLY A 129 29.09 2.88 -7.81
C GLY A 129 28.15 3.09 -6.61
N LEU A 130 27.52 4.26 -6.53
CA LEU A 130 26.58 4.57 -5.45
C LEU A 130 25.30 3.72 -5.54
N THR A 131 24.83 3.43 -6.75
CA THR A 131 23.70 2.51 -6.97
C THR A 131 24.05 1.09 -6.51
N ALA A 132 25.25 0.59 -6.84
CA ALA A 132 25.70 -0.72 -6.38
C ALA A 132 25.77 -0.79 -4.84
N LEU A 133 26.31 0.25 -4.20
CA LEU A 133 26.36 0.34 -2.73
C LEU A 133 24.96 0.37 -2.12
N ALA A 134 24.03 1.13 -2.71
CA ALA A 134 22.65 1.19 -2.23
C ALA A 134 21.93 -0.16 -2.31
N VAL A 135 22.12 -0.91 -3.40
CA VAL A 135 21.54 -2.26 -3.57
C VAL A 135 22.13 -3.23 -2.55
N VAL A 136 23.45 -3.18 -2.31
CA VAL A 136 24.10 -4.03 -1.30
C VAL A 136 23.61 -3.70 0.10
N ASP A 137 23.54 -2.42 0.46
CA ASP A 137 23.02 -1.97 1.75
C ASP A 137 21.58 -2.45 1.98
N HIS A 138 20.74 -2.31 0.95
CA HIS A 138 19.35 -2.78 1.00
C HIS A 138 19.24 -4.31 1.14
N ALA A 139 19.97 -5.07 0.31
CA ALA A 139 19.98 -6.53 0.37
C ALA A 139 20.53 -7.05 1.72
N TRP A 140 21.50 -6.34 2.31
CA TRP A 140 22.05 -6.67 3.62
C TRP A 140 21.04 -6.44 4.74
N GLN A 141 20.29 -5.33 4.69
CA GLN A 141 19.22 -5.04 5.65
C GLN A 141 18.10 -6.09 5.58
N GLU A 142 17.62 -6.41 4.37
CA GLU A 142 16.56 -7.41 4.18
C GLU A 142 16.98 -8.82 4.62
N TRP A 143 18.25 -9.19 4.36
CA TRP A 143 18.80 -10.47 4.83
C TRP A 143 18.80 -10.60 6.35
N GLN A 144 19.14 -9.52 7.07
CA GLN A 144 19.14 -9.54 8.54
C GLN A 144 17.75 -9.73 9.14
N GLU A 145 16.70 -9.31 8.42
CA GLU A 145 15.34 -9.29 8.92
C GLU A 145 14.53 -10.52 8.52
N ASN A 146 14.61 -10.95 7.26
CA ASN A 146 13.65 -11.91 6.69
C ASN A 146 14.26 -13.25 6.25
N GLN A 147 15.60 -13.39 6.19
CA GLN A 147 16.30 -14.59 5.71
C GLN A 147 15.87 -15.10 4.31
N GLU A 148 15.28 -14.24 3.48
CA GLU A 148 14.87 -14.57 2.12
C GLU A 148 15.91 -14.10 1.10
N TYR A 149 16.15 -14.92 0.07
CA TYR A 149 17.02 -14.53 -1.05
C TYR A 149 16.20 -13.73 -2.07
N HIS A 150 16.50 -12.44 -2.17
CA HIS A 150 15.77 -11.54 -3.06
C HIS A 150 16.39 -11.43 -4.47
N PRO A 151 15.60 -11.11 -5.51
CA PRO A 151 16.02 -11.10 -6.92
C PRO A 151 17.00 -9.98 -7.32
N GLU A 152 17.32 -9.03 -6.43
CA GLU A 152 18.20 -7.86 -6.69
C GLU A 152 19.66 -8.26 -6.93
N VAL A 153 20.06 -9.48 -6.55
CA VAL A 153 21.40 -10.01 -6.89
C VAL A 153 21.62 -10.00 -8.40
N PHE A 154 20.58 -10.28 -9.20
CA PHE A 154 20.67 -10.26 -10.65
C PHE A 154 20.85 -8.84 -11.22
N SER A 155 20.18 -7.84 -10.64
CA SER A 155 20.33 -6.44 -11.05
C SER A 155 21.72 -5.90 -10.68
N LEU A 156 22.28 -6.32 -9.54
CA LEU A 156 23.64 -5.98 -9.15
C LEU A 156 24.70 -6.55 -10.11
N VAL A 157 24.58 -7.81 -10.51
CA VAL A 157 25.50 -8.44 -11.48
C VAL A 157 25.47 -7.69 -12.81
N TYR A 158 24.29 -7.31 -13.28
CA TYR A 158 24.14 -6.50 -14.50
C TYR A 158 24.81 -5.13 -14.37
N LEU A 159 24.63 -4.44 -13.24
CA LEU A 159 25.26 -3.15 -12.98
C LEU A 159 26.80 -3.24 -12.97
N LEU A 160 27.35 -4.27 -12.31
CA LEU A 160 28.80 -4.50 -12.27
C LEU A 160 29.38 -4.75 -13.68
N GLY A 161 28.71 -5.59 -14.47
CA GLY A 161 29.09 -5.81 -15.88
C GLY A 161 29.05 -4.52 -16.69
N SER A 162 28.05 -3.67 -16.46
CA SER A 162 27.93 -2.38 -17.14
C SER A 162 28.95 -1.33 -16.70
N LEU A 163 29.42 -1.37 -15.45
CA LEU A 163 30.49 -0.52 -14.96
C LEU A 163 31.81 -0.82 -15.69
N MET A 164 32.09 -2.10 -15.94
CA MET A 164 33.26 -2.54 -16.70
C MET A 164 33.12 -2.30 -18.21
N SER A 165 31.90 -2.38 -18.75
CA SER A 165 31.60 -2.26 -20.19
C SER A 165 31.33 -0.82 -20.67
N GLY A 166 31.44 0.18 -19.78
CA GLY A 166 31.44 1.59 -20.16
C GLY A 166 30.07 2.27 -20.35
N HIS A 167 28.96 1.63 -19.98
CA HIS A 167 27.61 2.22 -20.06
C HIS A 167 26.87 2.32 -18.71
N PRO A 168 27.49 2.81 -17.61
CA PRO A 168 26.95 2.64 -16.26
C PRO A 168 25.60 3.33 -16.05
N LEU A 169 25.32 4.43 -16.74
CA LEU A 169 24.15 5.27 -16.47
C LEU A 169 22.82 4.52 -16.66
N ARG A 170 22.64 3.87 -17.82
CA ARG A 170 21.41 3.10 -18.10
C ARG A 170 21.28 1.91 -17.16
N ALA A 171 22.39 1.22 -16.87
CA ALA A 171 22.36 0.10 -15.95
C ALA A 171 22.03 0.55 -14.53
N SER A 172 22.51 1.71 -14.10
CA SER A 172 22.18 2.30 -12.78
C SER A 172 20.70 2.63 -12.68
N ILE A 173 20.13 3.25 -13.72
CA ILE A 173 18.69 3.56 -13.76
C ILE A 173 17.85 2.27 -13.66
N ILE A 174 18.15 1.27 -14.51
CA ILE A 174 17.41 0.00 -14.52
C ILE A 174 17.54 -0.72 -13.17
N THR A 175 18.75 -0.80 -12.64
CA THR A 175 19.04 -1.48 -11.37
C THR A 175 18.30 -0.80 -10.21
N TRP A 176 18.38 0.53 -10.15
CA TRP A 176 17.69 1.30 -9.13
C TRP A 176 16.16 1.17 -9.23
N LEU A 177 15.60 1.19 -10.45
CA LEU A 177 14.16 0.98 -10.67
C LEU A 177 13.71 -0.43 -10.28
N VAL A 178 14.49 -1.46 -10.59
CA VAL A 178 14.13 -2.85 -10.25
C VAL A 178 14.19 -3.07 -8.73
N THR A 179 15.23 -2.57 -8.07
CA THR A 179 15.43 -2.77 -6.63
C THR A 179 14.50 -1.88 -5.79
N PHE A 180 14.40 -0.59 -6.12
CA PHE A 180 13.67 0.37 -5.29
C PHE A 180 12.29 0.73 -5.84
N GLY A 181 11.97 0.39 -7.09
CA GLY A 181 10.67 0.70 -7.69
C GLY A 181 9.49 0.04 -6.99
N ARG A 182 9.68 -1.14 -6.38
CA ARG A 182 8.64 -1.82 -5.58
C ARG A 182 8.15 -0.99 -4.39
N HIS A 183 9.01 -0.14 -3.83
CA HIS A 183 8.68 0.78 -2.74
C HIS A 183 7.71 1.90 -3.14
N LEU A 184 7.39 2.05 -4.44
CA LEU A 184 6.27 2.90 -4.91
C LEU A 184 4.96 2.16 -5.11
N VAL A 185 5.01 0.88 -5.49
CA VAL A 185 3.79 0.07 -5.63
C VAL A 185 3.12 -0.07 -4.27
N GLU A 186 3.92 -0.01 -3.21
CA GLU A 186 3.49 -0.01 -1.82
C GLU A 186 3.30 1.43 -1.26
N SER A 187 3.04 2.43 -2.12
CA SER A 187 2.86 3.85 -1.76
C SER A 187 1.88 4.07 -0.58
N PRO A 188 2.02 5.19 0.15
CA PRO A 188 1.44 5.43 1.49
C PRO A 188 -0.09 5.56 1.58
N GLY A 189 -0.83 5.20 0.53
CA GLY A 189 -2.30 5.14 0.49
C GLY A 189 -2.91 3.94 1.22
N ASN A 190 -2.10 3.13 1.91
CA ASN A 190 -2.55 1.94 2.63
C ASN A 190 -3.41 2.25 3.88
N ALA A 191 -3.58 3.52 4.24
CA ALA A 191 -4.38 3.94 5.38
C ALA A 191 -5.64 4.68 4.93
N CYS A 192 -6.80 4.07 5.18
CA CYS A 192 -8.10 4.68 4.94
C CYS A 192 -8.84 4.94 6.24
N LEU A 193 -9.46 6.10 6.38
CA LEU A 193 -10.33 6.44 7.51
C LEU A 193 -11.77 6.07 7.15
N LEU A 194 -12.36 5.19 7.93
CA LEU A 194 -13.74 4.75 7.82
C LEU A 194 -14.54 5.23 9.02
N ARG A 195 -15.71 5.83 8.80
CA ARG A 195 -16.68 6.16 9.84
C ARG A 195 -18.06 5.72 9.41
N ALA A 196 -18.77 5.00 10.27
CA ALA A 196 -20.18 4.68 10.05
C ALA A 196 -21.06 5.66 10.84
N ASP A 197 -22.04 6.25 10.18
CA ASP A 197 -23.09 7.07 10.78
C ASP A 197 -24.44 6.37 10.49
N PRO A 198 -25.30 6.06 11.48
CA PRO A 198 -26.68 5.64 11.22
C PRO A 198 -27.38 6.74 10.42
N GLY A 199 -27.86 6.41 9.23
CA GLY A 199 -28.50 7.36 8.33
C GLY A 199 -29.71 8.02 9.00
N SER A 200 -29.86 9.32 8.79
CA SER A 200 -31.04 10.05 9.21
C SER A 200 -32.28 9.49 8.50
N GLN A 201 -33.23 9.00 9.29
CA GLN A 201 -34.50 8.39 8.89
C GLN A 201 -35.11 8.93 7.59
N GLY A 202 -34.88 8.20 6.50
CA GLY A 202 -35.74 8.19 5.32
C GLY A 202 -36.64 6.96 5.40
N LYS A 203 -37.95 7.18 5.35
CA LYS A 203 -39.01 6.15 5.51
C LYS A 203 -38.63 4.80 4.88
N ASP A 204 -38.59 3.78 5.73
CA ASP A 204 -38.81 2.36 5.46
C ASP A 204 -37.63 1.37 5.32
N LYS A 205 -36.36 1.77 5.51
CA LYS A 205 -35.25 0.81 5.76
C LYS A 205 -34.14 1.42 6.63
N ASN A 206 -33.55 0.61 7.53
CA ASN A 206 -32.42 1.01 8.37
C ASN A 206 -31.15 1.05 7.50
N TYR A 207 -30.69 2.24 7.16
CA TYR A 207 -29.46 2.42 6.38
C TYR A 207 -28.32 2.97 7.24
N LEU A 208 -27.10 2.50 7.00
CA LEU A 208 -25.87 3.07 7.54
C LEU A 208 -25.14 3.87 6.45
N ASP A 209 -24.81 5.13 6.73
CA ASP A 209 -23.95 5.97 5.90
C ASP A 209 -22.49 5.74 6.31
N VAL A 210 -21.71 5.07 5.46
CA VAL A 210 -20.27 4.87 5.69
C VAL A 210 -19.49 5.92 4.95
N MET A 211 -18.79 6.79 5.67
CA MET A 211 -17.86 7.78 5.11
C MET A 211 -16.44 7.22 5.10
N ILE A 212 -15.84 7.19 3.91
CA ILE A 212 -14.48 6.70 3.67
C ILE A 212 -13.62 7.86 3.17
N ARG A 213 -12.49 8.16 3.83
CA ARG A 213 -11.56 9.24 3.45
C ARG A 213 -10.12 8.73 3.41
N ARG A 214 -9.31 9.24 2.46
CA ARG A 214 -7.85 9.07 2.51
C ARG A 214 -7.31 9.70 3.79
N ASP A 215 -6.36 9.04 4.44
CA ASP A 215 -5.65 9.58 5.59
C ASP A 215 -4.78 10.79 5.15
N PRO A 216 -5.07 12.03 5.59
CA PRO A 216 -4.35 13.23 5.15
C PRO A 216 -2.95 13.37 5.78
N THR A 217 -2.54 12.46 6.67
CA THR A 217 -1.35 12.63 7.51
C THR A 217 -0.02 12.21 6.88
N LYS A 218 0.01 11.63 5.67
CA LYS A 218 1.24 11.14 5.03
C LYS A 218 1.55 11.97 3.77
N PRO A 219 2.64 12.77 3.74
CA PRO A 219 2.95 13.67 2.62
C PRO A 219 3.28 12.90 1.33
N ALA A 220 3.16 13.58 0.19
CA ALA A 220 3.54 13.04 -1.12
C ALA A 220 4.96 12.43 -1.06
N ASN A 221 5.09 11.18 -1.50
CA ASN A 221 6.34 10.44 -1.41
C ASN A 221 7.38 11.08 -2.37
N PRO A 222 8.48 11.68 -1.89
CA PRO A 222 9.49 12.32 -2.75
C PRO A 222 10.12 11.35 -3.77
N LEU A 223 9.98 10.04 -3.51
CA LEU A 223 10.48 8.97 -4.37
C LEU A 223 9.68 8.83 -5.68
N SER A 224 8.40 9.20 -5.70
CA SER A 224 7.59 9.16 -6.93
C SER A 224 8.05 10.17 -7.97
N VAL A 225 8.54 11.33 -7.51
CA VAL A 225 9.16 12.37 -8.35
C VAL A 225 10.48 11.87 -8.94
N LEU A 226 11.31 11.19 -8.14
CA LEU A 226 12.57 10.61 -8.61
C LEU A 226 12.34 9.52 -9.67
N ILE A 227 11.37 8.62 -9.47
CA ILE A 227 11.07 7.56 -10.45
C ILE A 227 10.49 8.08 -11.75
N SER A 228 9.57 9.05 -11.69
CA SER A 228 9.03 9.66 -12.90
C SER A 228 10.14 10.34 -13.71
N ALA A 229 11.08 11.03 -13.06
CA ALA A 229 12.23 11.60 -13.73
C ALA A 229 13.18 10.54 -14.34
N LEU A 230 13.48 9.48 -13.60
CA LEU A 230 14.36 8.41 -14.05
C LEU A 230 13.76 7.57 -15.18
N SER A 231 12.49 7.21 -15.09
CA SER A 231 11.76 6.47 -16.13
C SER A 231 11.63 7.27 -17.43
N ALA A 232 11.30 8.56 -17.33
CA ALA A 232 11.29 9.47 -18.48
C ALA A 232 12.66 9.53 -19.18
N SER A 233 13.76 9.51 -18.42
CA SER A 233 15.12 9.55 -18.97
C SER A 233 15.50 8.33 -19.84
N ILE A 234 14.81 7.20 -19.66
CA ILE A 234 15.00 5.98 -20.46
C ILE A 234 13.84 5.71 -21.43
N GLY A 235 12.88 6.64 -21.55
CA GLY A 235 11.72 6.50 -22.43
C GLY A 235 10.65 5.51 -21.93
N MET A 236 10.67 5.16 -20.65
CA MET A 236 9.62 4.35 -20.03
C MET A 236 8.53 5.26 -19.46
N GLN A 237 7.27 5.00 -19.83
CA GLN A 237 6.14 5.71 -19.26
C GLN A 237 5.66 4.95 -18.02
N THR A 238 5.98 5.46 -16.83
CA THR A 238 5.43 4.92 -15.59
C THR A 238 3.98 5.32 -15.48
N ARG A 239 3.07 4.38 -15.77
CA ARG A 239 1.70 4.47 -15.29
C ARG A 239 1.77 4.22 -13.78
N SER A 240 1.68 5.28 -12.99
CA SER A 240 1.50 5.15 -11.54
C SER A 240 0.17 4.43 -11.33
N GLN A 241 0.21 3.11 -11.23
CA GLN A 241 -0.94 2.31 -10.83
C GLN A 241 -1.04 2.49 -9.32
N GLU A 242 -1.63 3.61 -8.91
CA GLU A 242 -2.06 3.83 -7.53
C GLU A 242 -3.14 2.78 -7.25
N ASN A 243 -2.78 1.60 -6.76
CA ASN A 243 -3.76 0.67 -6.21
C ASN A 243 -4.23 1.23 -4.85
N ASP A 244 -4.99 2.31 -4.90
CA ASP A 244 -5.55 2.94 -3.73
C ASP A 244 -6.62 2.00 -3.15
N LEU A 245 -6.59 1.76 -1.84
CA LEU A 245 -7.64 1.02 -1.16
C LEU A 245 -9.01 1.65 -1.45
N LEU A 246 -9.06 2.97 -1.61
CA LEU A 246 -10.27 3.69 -1.99
C LEU A 246 -10.74 3.33 -3.41
N GLU A 247 -9.82 3.11 -4.35
CA GLU A 247 -10.14 2.64 -5.70
C GLU A 247 -10.65 1.19 -5.69
N SER A 248 -10.03 0.33 -4.87
CA SER A 248 -10.50 -1.05 -4.64
C SER A 248 -11.91 -1.08 -4.01
N ILE A 249 -12.17 -0.21 -3.02
CA ILE A 249 -13.49 -0.05 -2.39
C ILE A 249 -14.52 0.47 -3.40
N SER A 250 -14.15 1.43 -4.26
CA SER A 250 -15.02 1.94 -5.32
C SER A 250 -15.34 0.86 -6.36
N HIS A 251 -14.35 0.05 -6.75
CA HIS A 251 -14.52 -1.02 -7.71
C HIS A 251 -15.40 -2.16 -7.14
N MET A 252 -15.21 -2.54 -5.87
CA MET A 252 -16.09 -3.46 -5.14
C MET A 252 -17.52 -2.95 -5.09
N ALA A 253 -17.73 -1.67 -4.74
CA ALA A 253 -19.06 -1.09 -4.64
C ALA A 253 -19.84 -1.13 -5.97
N SER A 254 -19.13 -0.99 -7.11
CA SER A 254 -19.75 -1.09 -8.44
C SER A 254 -20.26 -2.49 -8.80
N ARG A 255 -19.68 -3.56 -8.23
CA ARG A 255 -20.03 -4.96 -8.53
C ARG A 255 -21.28 -5.45 -7.81
N HIS A 256 -21.57 -4.92 -6.62
CA HIS A 256 -22.71 -5.33 -5.79
C HIS A 256 -23.84 -4.30 -5.85
N HIS A 257 -24.52 -4.24 -7.01
CA HIS A 257 -25.58 -3.27 -7.31
C HIS A 257 -26.83 -3.36 -6.41
N HIS A 258 -26.97 -4.41 -5.58
CA HIS A 258 -28.18 -4.68 -4.79
C HIS A 258 -28.02 -4.46 -3.28
N LEU A 259 -26.81 -4.17 -2.79
CA LEU A 259 -26.52 -3.93 -1.36
C LEU A 259 -25.90 -2.55 -1.10
N LEU A 260 -25.65 -1.75 -2.14
CA LEU A 260 -24.87 -0.51 -2.10
C LEU A 260 -25.49 0.53 -3.03
N GLU A 261 -26.60 1.13 -2.62
CA GLU A 261 -27.30 2.14 -3.41
C GLU A 261 -26.76 3.55 -3.10
N SER A 262 -26.36 4.29 -4.15
CA SER A 262 -25.90 5.70 -4.17
C SER A 262 -24.39 5.96 -3.99
N LEU A 263 -23.62 5.76 -5.07
CA LEU A 263 -22.28 6.35 -5.24
C LEU A 263 -22.39 7.83 -5.65
N GLU A 264 -22.56 8.74 -4.69
CA GLU A 264 -22.28 10.16 -4.94
C GLU A 264 -20.81 10.44 -4.61
N SER A 265 -19.94 10.22 -5.60
CA SER A 265 -18.50 10.50 -5.50
C SER A 265 -18.28 12.02 -5.52
N GLN A 266 -18.35 12.65 -4.36
CA GLN A 266 -17.80 13.97 -4.16
C GLN A 266 -16.37 13.83 -3.62
N SER A 267 -15.39 14.09 -4.49
CA SER A 267 -13.97 14.37 -4.18
C SER A 267 -13.44 13.72 -2.88
N GLY A 268 -13.05 12.45 -2.97
CA GLY A 268 -12.33 11.75 -1.89
C GLY A 268 -13.19 11.27 -0.71
N ARG A 269 -14.51 11.18 -0.91
CA ARG A 269 -15.46 10.57 0.01
C ARG A 269 -16.31 9.54 -0.73
N ILE A 270 -16.35 8.31 -0.22
CA ILE A 270 -17.33 7.30 -0.64
C ILE A 270 -18.36 7.22 0.46
N TYR A 271 -19.64 7.37 0.09
CA TYR A 271 -20.79 7.05 0.92
C TYR A 271 -21.27 5.65 0.53
N LEU A 272 -21.21 4.69 1.46
CA LEU A 272 -21.80 3.38 1.26
C LEU A 272 -23.06 3.28 2.11
N ARG A 273 -24.16 2.89 1.48
CA ARG A 273 -25.42 2.55 2.14
C ARG A 273 -25.44 1.05 2.38
N LEU A 274 -25.43 0.62 3.64
CA LEU A 274 -25.51 -0.80 4.01
C LEU A 274 -26.91 -1.10 4.58
N ASP A 275 -27.58 -2.10 4.03
CA ASP A 275 -28.79 -2.70 4.60
C ASP A 275 -28.42 -3.53 5.84
N HIS A 276 -29.22 -3.37 6.91
CA HIS A 276 -29.00 -4.01 8.20
C HIS A 276 -29.85 -5.27 8.40
#